data_AF-A0A3M1IMU8-F1
#
_entry.id   AF-A0A3M1IMU8-F1
#
_cell.length_a   1.000
_cell.length_b   1.000
_cell.length_c   1.000
_cell.angle_alpha   90.00
_cell.angle_beta   90.00
_cell.angle_gamma   90.00
#
_symmetry.space_group_name_H-M   'P 1'
#
loop_
_entity.id
_entity.type
_entity.pdbx_description
1 polymer ?
#
loop_
_entity_poly.entity_id
_entity_poly.type
_entity_poly.pdbx_seq_one_letter_code
_entity_poly.pdbx_strand_id
1 'polypeptide(L)'
;ITSVDKIAQLATQLNVSLWEAAQKINLPKRTRASLDEFLRIIETARQQQSTANAYELAVQLAKRSKLWDLYRNDNSIEGMSRQENFQSLLNGIQAFVTNEDTLLEEEDSDKSLAAYLQNIALLTDLDDKAADHQDYVTLMSIHSAKGLEFKSVFVVGMEEKLFPSFMSMDSPDGLDEERRLFYVAITRAEQFLTLSYAGSRYRYGKMMHNQPSRFLEEIPAHHLESTAALSRNPARESAASYGPPAAKVSGNFRRTRSTAAQPVIDPKDFKPDSSDKIKTGMTVLHLKFGKGKVIALDNGIAHIHFKDVPQPDKKIMLKFAKLQILE
;
A
#
# COMPACT_ATOMS: atom_id res chain seq x y z
N ILE A 1 18.29 26.33 -22.60
CA ILE A 1 16.84 26.06 -22.58
C ILE A 1 16.61 24.63 -23.02
N THR A 2 16.13 23.79 -22.09
CA THR A 2 15.83 22.39 -22.33
C THR A 2 14.57 22.23 -23.19
N SER A 3 14.32 21.04 -23.74
CA SER A 3 13.07 20.77 -24.46
C SER A 3 11.84 20.91 -23.57
N VAL A 4 11.97 20.60 -22.27
CA VAL A 4 10.89 20.75 -21.28
C VAL A 4 10.59 22.23 -21.06
N ASP A 5 11.61 23.08 -20.93
CA ASP A 5 11.43 24.53 -20.79
C ASP A 5 10.72 25.13 -22.00
N LYS A 6 11.04 24.66 -23.22
CA LYS A 6 10.36 25.11 -24.45
C LYS A 6 8.89 24.72 -24.46
N ILE A 7 8.55 23.53 -23.96
CA ILE A 7 7.15 23.08 -23.82
C ILE A 7 6.42 23.97 -22.80
N ALA A 8 7.04 24.26 -21.66
CA ALA A 8 6.48 25.13 -20.64
C ALA A 8 6.24 26.56 -21.16
N GLN A 9 7.23 27.14 -21.86
CA GLN A 9 7.08 28.46 -22.49
C GLN A 9 5.94 28.49 -23.49
N LEU A 10 5.81 27.46 -24.34
CA LEU A 10 4.71 27.37 -25.31
C LEU A 10 3.35 27.20 -24.61
N ALA A 11 3.29 26.40 -23.53
CA ALA A 11 2.08 26.22 -22.73
C ALA A 11 1.60 27.56 -22.13
N THR A 12 2.53 28.36 -21.58
CA THR A 12 2.22 29.70 -21.06
C THR A 12 1.80 30.65 -22.18
N GLN A 13 2.50 30.66 -23.32
CA GLN A 13 2.18 31.55 -24.45
C GLN A 13 0.80 31.27 -25.05
N LEU A 14 0.41 30.00 -25.15
CA LEU A 14 -0.87 29.59 -25.72
C LEU A 14 -1.99 29.48 -24.67
N ASN A 15 -1.67 29.67 -23.38
CA ASN A 15 -2.57 29.44 -22.25
C ASN A 15 -3.25 28.06 -22.29
N VAL A 16 -2.44 27.02 -22.49
CA VAL A 16 -2.86 25.62 -22.55
C VAL A 16 -2.08 24.78 -21.56
N SER A 17 -2.53 23.56 -21.31
CA SER A 17 -1.77 22.60 -20.48
C SER A 17 -0.43 22.22 -21.11
N LEU A 18 0.53 21.77 -20.28
CA LEU A 18 1.78 21.18 -20.77
C LEU A 18 1.55 20.03 -21.75
N TRP A 19 0.49 19.25 -21.53
CA TRP A 19 0.08 18.14 -22.40
C TRP A 19 -0.29 18.61 -23.81
N GLU A 20 -1.12 19.64 -23.92
CA GLU A 20 -1.52 20.21 -25.22
C GLU A 20 -0.36 20.91 -25.91
N ALA A 21 0.48 21.62 -25.15
CA ALA A 21 1.69 22.25 -25.69
C ALA A 21 2.67 21.19 -26.22
N ALA A 22 2.87 20.09 -25.52
CA ALA A 22 3.73 18.98 -25.94
C ALA A 22 3.26 18.35 -27.26
N GLN A 23 1.96 18.30 -27.52
CA GLN A 23 1.45 17.81 -28.81
C GLN A 23 1.77 18.77 -29.97
N LYS A 24 1.67 20.08 -29.73
CA LYS A 24 1.80 21.14 -30.75
C LYS A 24 3.22 21.62 -31.00
N ILE A 25 4.14 21.41 -30.06
CA ILE A 25 5.49 21.95 -30.14
C ILE A 25 6.27 21.38 -31.33
N ASN A 26 6.96 22.26 -32.04
CA ASN A 26 7.92 21.89 -33.07
C ASN A 26 9.30 21.63 -32.43
N LEU A 27 9.81 20.40 -32.58
CA LEU A 27 11.09 19.97 -32.02
C LEU A 27 11.93 19.25 -33.09
N PRO A 28 13.26 19.23 -32.95
CA PRO A 28 14.12 18.42 -33.83
C PRO A 28 13.67 16.96 -33.87
N LYS A 29 13.78 16.31 -35.03
CA LYS A 29 13.25 14.96 -35.31
C LYS A 29 13.53 13.93 -34.21
N ARG A 30 14.76 13.89 -33.68
CA ARG A 30 15.16 12.96 -32.61
C ARG A 30 14.42 13.23 -31.30
N THR A 31 14.37 14.48 -30.86
CA THR A 31 13.66 14.89 -29.63
C THR A 31 12.16 14.70 -29.78
N ARG A 32 11.61 15.00 -30.96
CA ARG A 32 10.20 14.78 -31.27
C ARG A 32 9.83 13.30 -31.16
N ALA A 33 10.67 12.40 -31.69
CA ALA A 33 10.43 10.95 -31.59
C ALA A 33 10.34 10.46 -30.13
N SER A 34 11.22 10.93 -29.24
CA SER A 34 11.15 10.60 -27.81
C SER A 34 9.90 11.17 -27.13
N LEU A 35 9.48 12.39 -27.51
CA LEU A 35 8.25 12.98 -26.99
C LEU A 35 7.02 12.22 -27.48
N ASP A 36 6.98 11.82 -28.74
CA ASP A 36 5.88 11.04 -29.32
C ASP A 36 5.77 9.65 -28.67
N GLU A 37 6.89 9.01 -28.30
CA GLU A 37 6.91 7.77 -27.52
C GLU A 37 6.24 7.99 -26.15
N PHE A 38 6.60 9.05 -25.44
CA PHE A 38 5.98 9.42 -24.16
C PHE A 38 4.47 9.71 -24.30
N LEU A 39 4.08 10.55 -25.28
CA LEU A 39 2.68 10.87 -25.54
C LEU A 39 1.86 9.61 -25.84
N ARG A 40 2.41 8.68 -26.63
CA ARG A 40 1.76 7.41 -26.97
C ARG A 40 1.54 6.52 -25.74
N ILE A 41 2.49 6.46 -24.80
CA ILE A 41 2.35 5.69 -23.57
C ILE A 41 1.14 6.18 -22.77
N ILE A 42 1.06 7.48 -22.55
CA ILE A 42 -0.03 8.10 -21.76
C ILE A 42 -1.37 7.96 -22.48
N GLU A 43 -1.43 8.22 -23.79
CA GLU A 43 -2.68 8.15 -24.55
C GLU A 43 -3.23 6.72 -24.61
N THR A 44 -2.36 5.72 -24.75
CA THR A 44 -2.80 4.32 -24.71
C THR A 44 -3.40 3.98 -23.34
N ALA A 45 -2.76 4.42 -22.25
CA ALA A 45 -3.26 4.18 -20.90
C ALA A 45 -4.62 4.88 -20.66
N ARG A 46 -4.81 6.10 -21.19
CA ARG A 46 -6.11 6.79 -21.14
C ARG A 46 -7.22 6.03 -21.87
N GLN A 47 -6.92 5.45 -23.03
CA GLN A 47 -7.89 4.68 -23.80
C GLN A 47 -8.29 3.38 -23.09
N GLN A 48 -7.37 2.76 -22.35
CA GLN A 48 -7.60 1.50 -21.65
C GLN A 48 -8.24 1.67 -20.26
N GLN A 49 -8.34 2.90 -19.76
CA GLN A 49 -8.87 3.18 -18.43
C GLN A 49 -10.31 2.69 -18.24
N SER A 50 -11.11 2.63 -19.31
CA SER A 50 -12.52 2.18 -19.24
C SER A 50 -12.68 0.66 -19.22
N THR A 51 -11.65 -0.11 -19.59
CA THR A 51 -11.75 -1.57 -19.74
C THR A 51 -10.80 -2.34 -18.83
N ALA A 52 -9.67 -1.75 -18.44
CA ALA A 52 -8.67 -2.37 -17.59
C ALA A 52 -8.87 -1.99 -16.11
N ASN A 53 -8.57 -2.92 -15.20
CA ASN A 53 -8.51 -2.61 -13.78
C ASN A 53 -7.21 -1.86 -13.42
N ALA A 54 -7.14 -1.33 -12.19
CA ALA A 54 -6.00 -0.56 -11.69
C ALA A 54 -4.66 -1.29 -11.83
N TYR A 55 -4.64 -2.60 -11.53
CA TYR A 55 -3.43 -3.41 -11.57
C TYR A 55 -2.92 -3.63 -13.00
N GLU A 56 -3.81 -3.99 -13.92
CA GLU A 56 -3.49 -4.16 -15.34
C GLU A 56 -2.91 -2.88 -15.93
N LEU A 57 -3.56 -1.74 -15.66
CA LEU A 57 -3.12 -0.44 -16.17
C LEU A 57 -1.74 -0.06 -15.59
N ALA A 58 -1.53 -0.27 -14.29
CA ALA A 58 -0.25 0.00 -13.63
C ALA A 58 0.89 -0.88 -14.17
N VAL A 59 0.66 -2.18 -14.36
CA VAL A 59 1.65 -3.10 -14.94
C VAL A 59 1.97 -2.74 -16.39
N GLN A 60 0.97 -2.36 -17.19
CA GLN A 60 1.20 -1.93 -18.57
C GLN A 60 2.01 -0.63 -18.63
N LEU A 61 1.69 0.36 -17.79
CA LEU A 61 2.46 1.60 -17.67
C LEU A 61 3.90 1.33 -17.22
N ALA A 62 4.10 0.49 -16.21
CA ALA A 62 5.41 0.09 -15.70
C ALA A 62 6.31 -0.51 -16.80
N LYS A 63 5.76 -1.39 -17.64
CA LYS A 63 6.48 -2.02 -18.74
C LYS A 63 6.76 -1.03 -19.88
N ARG A 64 5.73 -0.29 -20.33
CA ARG A 64 5.86 0.62 -21.48
C ARG A 64 6.75 1.83 -21.19
N SER A 65 6.74 2.32 -19.96
CA SER A 65 7.65 3.39 -19.50
C SER A 65 9.10 2.92 -19.28
N LYS A 66 9.36 1.61 -19.39
CA LYS A 66 10.65 0.97 -19.10
C LYS A 66 11.06 1.10 -17.62
N LEU A 67 10.16 1.53 -16.72
CA LEU A 67 10.42 1.54 -15.28
C LEU A 67 10.65 0.13 -14.75
N TRP A 68 9.93 -0.86 -15.28
CA TRP A 68 10.15 -2.25 -14.92
C TRP A 68 11.60 -2.69 -15.18
N ASP A 69 12.11 -2.39 -16.39
CA ASP A 69 13.47 -2.76 -16.78
C ASP A 69 14.50 -1.92 -16.02
N LEU A 70 14.23 -0.64 -15.78
CA LEU A 70 15.08 0.25 -14.99
C LEU A 70 15.38 -0.33 -13.61
N TYR A 71 14.35 -0.74 -12.87
CA TYR A 71 14.53 -1.30 -11.53
C TYR A 71 15.12 -2.71 -11.55
N ARG A 72 14.81 -3.52 -12.57
CA ARG A 72 15.32 -4.89 -12.67
C ARG A 72 16.81 -4.97 -13.05
N ASN A 73 17.32 -3.97 -13.77
CA ASN A 73 18.70 -3.96 -14.24
C ASN A 73 19.69 -3.40 -13.18
N ASP A 74 19.19 -2.82 -12.09
CA ASP A 74 20.00 -2.33 -10.97
C ASP A 74 20.23 -3.45 -9.93
N ASN A 75 21.33 -4.18 -10.09
CA ASN A 75 21.71 -5.28 -9.19
C ASN A 75 22.42 -4.81 -7.91
N SER A 76 22.46 -3.50 -7.63
CA SER A 76 23.00 -3.00 -6.37
C SER A 76 22.06 -3.33 -5.20
N ILE A 77 22.56 -3.29 -3.97
CA ILE A 77 21.73 -3.51 -2.76
C ILE A 77 20.56 -2.50 -2.72
N GLU A 78 20.84 -1.24 -3.05
CA GLU A 78 19.82 -0.20 -3.12
C GLU A 78 18.83 -0.43 -4.28
N GLY A 79 19.33 -0.91 -5.43
CA GLY A 79 18.52 -1.30 -6.59
C GLY A 79 17.54 -2.42 -6.27
N MET A 80 18.01 -3.46 -5.57
CA MET A 80 17.17 -4.56 -5.09
C MET A 80 16.07 -4.06 -4.16
N SER A 81 16.40 -3.18 -3.20
CA SER A 81 15.40 -2.55 -2.32
C SER A 81 14.37 -1.72 -3.11
N ARG A 82 14.81 -0.94 -4.11
CA ARG A 82 13.89 -0.22 -5.02
C ARG A 82 12.98 -1.16 -5.79
N GLN A 83 13.52 -2.28 -6.29
CA GLN A 83 12.73 -3.29 -7.00
C GLN A 83 11.69 -3.94 -6.09
N GLU A 84 12.04 -4.24 -4.84
CA GLU A 84 11.10 -4.77 -3.84
C GLU A 84 9.99 -3.76 -3.50
N ASN A 85 10.33 -2.49 -3.32
CA ASN A 85 9.37 -1.42 -3.09
C ASN A 85 8.42 -1.24 -4.29
N PHE A 86 8.98 -1.23 -5.51
CA PHE A 86 8.20 -1.14 -6.74
C PHE A 86 7.24 -2.33 -6.90
N GLN A 87 7.70 -3.54 -6.59
CA GLN A 87 6.85 -4.72 -6.59
C GLN A 87 5.78 -4.65 -5.50
N SER A 88 6.11 -4.11 -4.32
CA SER A 88 5.18 -3.97 -3.21
C SER A 88 4.06 -2.98 -3.55
N LEU A 89 4.38 -1.89 -4.25
CA LEU A 89 3.37 -0.99 -4.84
C LEU A 89 2.41 -1.75 -5.76
N LEU A 90 2.94 -2.53 -6.70
CA LEU A 90 2.11 -3.32 -7.62
C LEU A 90 1.27 -4.38 -6.90
N ASN A 91 1.82 -5.04 -5.87
CA ASN A 91 1.08 -5.99 -5.04
C ASN A 91 -0.03 -5.28 -4.24
N GLY A 92 0.20 -4.06 -3.77
CA GLY A 92 -0.82 -3.25 -3.09
C GLY A 92 -1.97 -2.87 -4.03
N ILE A 93 -1.66 -2.51 -5.28
CA ILE A 93 -2.67 -2.28 -6.33
C ILE A 93 -3.42 -3.58 -6.62
N GLN A 94 -2.70 -4.71 -6.72
CA GLN A 94 -3.31 -6.00 -6.98
C GLN A 94 -4.27 -6.39 -5.85
N ALA A 95 -3.83 -6.24 -4.59
CA ALA A 95 -4.64 -6.46 -3.41
C ALA A 95 -5.91 -5.62 -3.46
N PHE A 96 -5.84 -4.33 -3.83
CA PHE A 96 -7.04 -3.51 -4.01
C PHE A 96 -8.02 -4.08 -5.05
N VAL A 97 -7.52 -4.62 -6.17
CA VAL A 97 -8.35 -5.22 -7.23
C VAL A 97 -8.91 -6.59 -6.83
N THR A 98 -8.16 -7.36 -6.04
CA THR A 98 -8.53 -8.73 -5.61
C THR A 98 -9.26 -8.79 -4.29
N ASN A 99 -9.15 -7.76 -3.44
CA ASN A 99 -9.78 -7.72 -2.12
C ASN A 99 -11.30 -7.61 -2.30
N GLU A 100 -11.96 -8.75 -2.13
CA GLU A 100 -13.38 -8.91 -1.80
C GLU A 100 -13.69 -8.51 -0.34
N ASP A 101 -12.69 -8.05 0.43
CA ASP A 101 -12.73 -7.93 1.90
C ASP A 101 -13.54 -6.74 2.46
N THR A 102 -14.36 -6.08 1.64
CA THR A 102 -15.54 -5.40 2.19
C THR A 102 -16.58 -6.48 2.44
N LEU A 103 -17.03 -6.60 3.69
CA LEU A 103 -18.17 -7.41 4.16
C LEU A 103 -19.53 -7.08 3.48
N LEU A 104 -19.47 -6.49 2.30
CA LEU A 104 -20.53 -6.17 1.37
C LEU A 104 -20.07 -6.74 0.03
N GLU A 105 -20.55 -7.94 -0.29
CA GLU A 105 -20.57 -8.48 -1.64
C GLU A 105 -21.38 -7.51 -2.53
N GLU A 106 -20.76 -6.40 -2.95
CA GLU A 106 -21.27 -5.62 -4.06
C GLU A 106 -20.49 -6.06 -5.29
N GLU A 107 -21.17 -6.77 -6.20
CA GLU A 107 -20.69 -7.21 -7.52
C GLU A 107 -20.16 -6.04 -8.40
N ASP A 108 -20.22 -4.79 -7.92
CA ASP A 108 -19.97 -3.55 -8.65
C ASP A 108 -18.94 -2.62 -7.95
N SER A 109 -17.95 -3.19 -7.24
CA SER A 109 -16.83 -2.41 -6.71
C SER A 109 -15.99 -1.83 -7.85
N ASP A 110 -15.83 -0.50 -7.87
CA ASP A 110 -15.02 0.20 -8.88
C ASP A 110 -13.53 -0.16 -8.68
N LYS A 111 -13.02 -1.04 -9.55
CA LYS A 111 -11.62 -1.51 -9.58
C LYS A 111 -10.72 -0.65 -10.47
N SER A 112 -11.16 0.55 -10.87
CA SER A 112 -10.39 1.46 -11.71
C SER A 112 -9.18 2.04 -10.99
N LEU A 113 -8.20 2.51 -11.76
CA LEU A 113 -7.04 3.23 -11.22
C LEU A 113 -7.45 4.50 -10.45
N ALA A 114 -8.54 5.15 -10.86
CA ALA A 114 -9.05 6.34 -10.19
C ALA A 114 -9.57 6.01 -8.79
N ALA A 115 -10.34 4.93 -8.64
CA ALA A 115 -10.82 4.45 -7.35
C ALA A 115 -9.65 4.05 -6.42
N TYR A 116 -8.61 3.42 -6.96
CA TYR A 116 -7.39 3.12 -6.21
C TYR A 116 -6.69 4.38 -5.70
N LEU A 117 -6.47 5.38 -6.57
CA LEU A 117 -5.83 6.64 -6.18
C LEU A 117 -6.63 7.41 -5.12
N GLN A 118 -7.97 7.36 -5.20
CA GLN A 118 -8.84 7.94 -4.18
C GLN A 118 -8.71 7.18 -2.84
N ASN A 119 -8.66 5.85 -2.87
CA ASN A 119 -8.47 5.04 -1.67
C ASN A 119 -7.13 5.38 -0.98
N ILE A 120 -6.04 5.49 -1.74
CA ILE A 120 -4.74 5.87 -1.19
C ILE A 120 -4.74 7.30 -0.63
N ALA A 121 -5.26 8.28 -1.37
CA ALA A 121 -5.27 9.67 -0.90
C ALA A 121 -6.00 9.80 0.46
N LEU A 122 -7.09 9.03 0.64
CA LEU A 122 -7.82 8.94 1.90
C LEU A 122 -7.02 8.27 3.03
N LEU A 123 -6.16 7.31 2.72
CA LEU A 123 -5.29 6.63 3.69
C LEU A 123 -4.11 7.52 4.10
N THR A 124 -3.44 8.19 3.16
CA THR A 124 -2.27 9.03 3.43
C THR A 124 -2.61 10.28 4.26
N ASP A 125 -3.77 10.89 4.05
CA ASP A 125 -4.24 12.00 4.90
C ASP A 125 -4.49 11.58 6.37
N LEU A 126 -4.71 10.27 6.65
CA LEU A 126 -4.79 9.76 8.03
C LEU A 126 -3.44 9.83 8.73
N ASP A 127 -2.35 9.60 7.99
CA ASP A 127 -1.00 9.51 8.51
C ASP A 127 -0.42 10.92 8.81
N ASP A 128 -0.67 11.90 7.95
CA ASP A 128 -0.09 13.26 8.08
C ASP A 128 -0.69 14.08 9.23
N LYS A 129 -1.97 13.87 9.60
CA LYS A 129 -2.63 14.61 10.69
C LYS A 129 -2.49 13.96 12.07
N ALA A 130 -1.96 12.74 12.14
CA ALA A 130 -1.75 12.03 13.41
C ALA A 130 -0.40 12.34 14.06
N ALA A 131 0.49 13.08 13.37
CA ALA A 131 1.90 13.18 13.73
C ALA A 131 2.21 13.98 15.00
N ASP A 132 1.38 14.95 15.41
CA ASP A 132 1.78 15.84 16.52
C ASP A 132 1.52 15.27 17.91
N HIS A 133 0.53 14.37 18.12
CA HIS A 133 0.09 13.96 19.47
C HIS A 133 -0.45 12.52 19.63
N GLN A 134 0.11 11.51 18.94
CA GLN A 134 -0.26 10.11 19.22
C GLN A 134 0.94 9.18 19.39
N ASP A 135 0.84 8.28 20.37
CA ASP A 135 1.69 7.09 20.46
C ASP A 135 1.50 6.23 19.20
N TYR A 136 2.58 5.95 18.47
CA TYR A 136 2.56 5.17 17.25
C TYR A 136 3.46 3.94 17.33
N VAL A 137 3.14 2.92 16.54
CA VAL A 137 4.03 1.76 16.31
C VAL A 137 4.98 2.11 15.18
N THR A 138 6.28 1.96 15.41
CA THR A 138 7.27 2.24 14.37
C THR A 138 7.52 0.99 13.52
N LEU A 139 7.33 1.10 12.21
CA LEU A 139 7.68 0.06 11.24
C LEU A 139 8.97 0.45 10.53
N MET A 140 9.92 -0.47 10.47
CA MET A 140 11.20 -0.25 9.80
C MET A 140 11.82 -1.56 9.32
N SER A 141 12.78 -1.47 8.41
CA SER A 141 13.61 -2.62 8.04
C SER A 141 14.60 -2.96 9.16
N ILE A 142 15.08 -4.21 9.22
CA ILE A 142 16.11 -4.64 10.19
C ILE A 142 17.38 -3.78 10.06
N HIS A 143 17.77 -3.44 8.83
CA HIS A 143 18.92 -2.57 8.56
C HIS A 143 18.76 -1.18 9.20
N SER A 144 17.57 -0.61 9.10
CA SER A 144 17.24 0.72 9.64
C SER A 144 17.18 0.73 11.17
N ALA A 145 17.01 -0.43 11.82
CA ALA A 145 16.93 -0.54 13.27
C ALA A 145 18.29 -0.47 13.99
N LYS A 146 19.40 -0.47 13.24
CA LYS A 146 20.75 -0.46 13.81
C LYS A 146 20.97 0.78 14.69
N GLY A 147 21.32 0.56 15.95
CA GLY A 147 21.55 1.63 16.92
C GLY A 147 20.30 2.19 17.60
N LEU A 148 19.12 1.63 17.31
CA LEU A 148 17.87 1.93 18.00
C LEU A 148 17.51 0.80 18.97
N GLU A 149 16.77 1.11 20.03
CA GLU A 149 16.31 0.13 21.01
C GLU A 149 14.85 0.44 21.38
N PHE A 150 14.06 -0.60 21.61
CA PHE A 150 12.63 -0.51 21.89
C PHE A 150 12.25 -1.49 23.00
N LYS A 151 11.32 -1.08 23.86
CA LYS A 151 10.77 -1.96 24.91
C LYS A 151 10.20 -3.26 24.36
N SER A 152 9.51 -3.20 23.21
CA SER A 152 8.91 -4.34 22.55
C SER A 152 9.21 -4.33 21.06
N VAL A 153 9.67 -5.46 20.52
CA VAL A 153 10.04 -5.63 19.10
C VAL A 153 9.32 -6.85 18.54
N PHE A 154 8.75 -6.68 17.34
CA PHE A 154 8.16 -7.74 16.55
C PHE A 154 9.01 -7.96 15.30
N VAL A 155 9.71 -9.09 15.23
CA VAL A 155 10.42 -9.50 14.01
C VAL A 155 9.48 -10.42 13.24
N VAL A 156 8.99 -9.93 12.11
CA VAL A 156 8.00 -10.62 11.27
C VAL A 156 8.64 -11.19 10.02
N GLY A 157 8.02 -12.24 9.46
CA GLY A 157 8.51 -12.86 8.22
C GLY A 157 9.78 -13.69 8.42
N MET A 158 9.91 -14.36 9.58
CA MET A 158 10.95 -15.34 9.88
C MET A 158 10.75 -16.61 9.04
N GLU A 159 10.92 -16.51 7.73
CA GLU A 159 10.64 -17.54 6.73
C GLU A 159 11.91 -17.83 5.91
N GLU A 160 12.15 -19.08 5.57
CA GLU A 160 13.21 -19.44 4.61
C GLU A 160 13.00 -18.70 3.28
N LYS A 161 14.09 -18.20 2.69
CA LYS A 161 14.10 -17.43 1.43
C LYS A 161 13.50 -16.02 1.54
N LEU A 162 13.05 -15.62 2.73
CA LEU A 162 12.71 -14.25 3.07
C LEU A 162 13.71 -13.69 4.07
N PHE A 163 13.91 -14.41 5.18
CA PHE A 163 14.92 -14.11 6.18
C PHE A 163 15.41 -15.41 6.87
N PRO A 164 16.48 -16.04 6.37
CA PRO A 164 17.48 -15.49 5.46
C PRO A 164 16.97 -15.29 4.03
N SER A 165 17.41 -14.21 3.38
CA SER A 165 17.09 -13.91 1.99
C SER A 165 17.52 -15.04 1.05
N PHE A 166 16.74 -15.29 -0.01
CA PHE A 166 17.13 -16.25 -1.05
C PHE A 166 18.50 -15.93 -1.67
N MET A 167 18.84 -14.65 -1.78
CA MET A 167 20.05 -14.20 -2.48
C MET A 167 21.33 -14.43 -1.68
N SER A 168 21.23 -14.45 -0.35
CA SER A 168 22.36 -14.69 0.54
C SER A 168 22.66 -16.17 0.74
N MET A 169 21.80 -17.06 0.24
CA MET A 169 21.96 -18.50 0.34
C MET A 169 23.00 -19.07 -0.63
N ASP A 170 23.27 -18.38 -1.73
CA ASP A 170 24.18 -18.84 -2.78
C ASP A 170 25.64 -18.46 -2.51
N SER A 171 25.93 -17.61 -1.50
CA SER A 171 27.29 -17.25 -1.12
C SER A 171 27.65 -17.80 0.27
N PRO A 172 28.88 -18.31 0.48
CA PRO A 172 29.31 -18.82 1.78
C PRO A 172 29.17 -17.80 2.91
N ASP A 173 29.48 -16.54 2.63
CA ASP A 173 29.45 -15.46 3.63
C ASP A 173 28.07 -14.80 3.78
N GLY A 174 27.16 -14.99 2.81
CA GLY A 174 25.87 -14.32 2.80
C GLY A 174 24.97 -14.76 3.94
N LEU A 175 25.00 -16.05 4.27
CA LEU A 175 24.21 -16.60 5.37
C LEU A 175 24.71 -16.10 6.74
N ASP A 176 26.02 -15.93 6.89
CA ASP A 176 26.62 -15.36 8.10
C ASP A 176 26.24 -13.89 8.27
N GLU A 177 26.15 -13.13 7.17
CA GLU A 177 25.68 -11.74 7.22
C GLU A 177 24.20 -11.64 7.59
N GLU A 178 23.33 -12.48 7.03
CA GLU A 178 21.93 -12.55 7.45
C GLU A 178 21.78 -12.95 8.91
N ARG A 179 22.65 -13.83 9.41
CA ARG A 179 22.67 -14.20 10.83
C ARG A 179 23.07 -13.00 11.71
N ARG A 180 24.02 -12.17 11.25
CA ARG A 180 24.35 -10.91 11.94
C ARG A 180 23.17 -9.94 11.93
N LEU A 181 22.43 -9.85 10.83
CA LEU A 181 21.18 -9.07 10.78
C LEU A 181 20.15 -9.60 11.78
N PHE A 182 20.02 -10.92 11.91
CA PHE A 182 19.11 -11.52 12.89
C PHE A 182 19.52 -11.21 14.33
N TYR A 183 20.81 -11.30 14.62
CA TYR A 183 21.37 -10.88 15.91
C TYR A 183 21.07 -9.40 16.20
N VAL A 184 21.24 -8.51 15.21
CA VAL A 184 20.87 -7.10 15.35
C VAL A 184 19.40 -6.97 15.69
N ALA A 185 18.49 -7.65 14.95
CA ALA A 185 17.05 -7.60 15.18
C ALA A 185 16.65 -8.05 16.60
N ILE A 186 17.19 -9.18 17.08
CA ILE A 186 16.95 -9.69 18.44
C ILE A 186 17.38 -8.67 19.49
N THR A 187 18.57 -8.09 19.32
CA THR A 187 19.16 -7.17 20.32
C THR A 187 18.55 -5.77 20.30
N ARG A 188 17.56 -5.48 19.44
CA ARG A 188 16.81 -4.22 19.51
C ARG A 188 15.73 -4.24 20.61
N ALA A 189 15.37 -5.42 21.12
CA ALA A 189 14.35 -5.59 22.14
C ALA A 189 14.95 -5.45 23.55
N GLU A 190 14.41 -4.53 24.36
CA GLU A 190 14.81 -4.39 25.78
C GLU A 190 14.08 -5.37 26.70
N GLN A 191 12.79 -5.63 26.43
CA GLN A 191 11.93 -6.42 27.34
C GLN A 191 11.19 -7.55 26.61
N PHE A 192 10.55 -7.24 25.49
CA PHE A 192 9.70 -8.19 24.78
C PHE A 192 10.15 -8.37 23.32
N LEU A 193 10.39 -9.62 22.93
CA LEU A 193 10.70 -10.01 21.56
C LEU A 193 9.66 -11.01 21.08
N THR A 194 8.97 -10.69 19.98
CA THR A 194 8.06 -11.62 19.30
C THR A 194 8.60 -11.93 17.91
N LEU A 195 8.72 -13.21 17.59
CA LEU A 195 9.14 -13.70 16.28
C LEU A 195 7.94 -14.35 15.59
N SER A 196 7.69 -14.04 14.32
CA SER A 196 6.57 -14.64 13.57
C SER A 196 6.94 -15.03 12.15
N TYR A 197 6.29 -16.09 11.66
CA TYR A 197 6.39 -16.59 10.29
C TYR A 197 5.01 -16.96 9.76
N ALA A 198 4.83 -16.91 8.44
CA ALA A 198 3.62 -17.38 7.78
C ALA A 198 3.88 -18.71 7.07
N GLY A 199 2.99 -19.69 7.21
CA GLY A 199 3.06 -20.95 6.45
C GLY A 199 2.80 -20.75 4.95
N SER A 200 2.11 -19.67 4.59
CA SER A 200 1.86 -19.28 3.21
C SER A 200 1.82 -17.76 3.08
N ARG A 201 2.38 -17.21 1.99
CA ARG A 201 2.46 -15.76 1.73
C ARG A 201 2.24 -15.46 0.26
N TYR A 202 1.50 -14.41 -0.03
CA TYR A 202 1.39 -13.88 -1.39
C TYR A 202 2.66 -13.08 -1.75
N ARG A 203 3.39 -13.50 -2.78
CA ARG A 203 4.61 -12.84 -3.27
C ARG A 203 4.68 -12.94 -4.79
N TYR A 204 5.02 -11.83 -5.46
CA TYR A 204 5.12 -11.77 -6.94
C TYR A 204 3.88 -12.28 -7.68
N GLY A 205 2.67 -11.92 -7.20
CA GLY A 205 1.42 -12.32 -7.83
C GLY A 205 1.05 -13.79 -7.67
N LYS A 206 1.75 -14.53 -6.79
CA LYS A 206 1.51 -15.96 -6.54
C LYS A 206 1.50 -16.24 -5.05
N MET A 207 0.64 -17.19 -4.67
CA MET A 207 0.61 -17.75 -3.32
C MET A 207 1.78 -18.73 -3.18
N MET A 208 2.70 -18.45 -2.25
CA MET A 208 3.90 -19.26 -1.99
C MET A 208 3.77 -19.95 -0.64
N HIS A 209 4.08 -21.24 -0.58
CA HIS A 209 4.20 -21.97 0.68
C HIS A 209 5.61 -21.78 1.25
N ASN A 210 5.70 -21.38 2.52
CA ASN A 210 6.97 -21.00 3.14
C ASN A 210 7.27 -21.91 4.33
N GLN A 211 8.56 -22.18 4.53
CA GLN A 211 9.05 -22.88 5.71
C GLN A 211 9.52 -21.86 6.75
N PRO A 212 9.45 -22.19 8.06
CA PRO A 212 10.03 -21.35 9.10
C PRO A 212 11.53 -21.14 8.85
N SER A 213 12.04 -19.95 9.18
CA SER A 213 13.47 -19.64 9.08
C SER A 213 14.30 -20.56 9.97
N ARG A 214 15.42 -21.05 9.44
CA ARG A 214 16.44 -21.78 10.21
C ARG A 214 16.91 -21.04 11.46
N PHE A 215 16.90 -19.70 11.44
CA PHE A 215 17.32 -18.89 12.58
C PHE A 215 16.44 -19.09 13.81
N LEU A 216 15.20 -19.54 13.64
CA LEU A 216 14.33 -19.92 14.75
C LEU A 216 14.81 -21.20 15.44
N GLU A 217 15.40 -22.14 14.70
CA GLU A 217 15.97 -23.39 15.23
C GLU A 217 17.31 -23.15 15.95
N GLU A 218 18.01 -22.07 15.62
CA GLU A 218 19.26 -21.66 16.29
C GLU A 218 19.00 -21.10 17.71
N ILE A 219 17.75 -20.72 18.03
CA ILE A 219 17.38 -20.28 19.38
C ILE A 219 17.09 -21.51 20.26
N PRO A 220 17.74 -21.66 21.43
CA PRO A 220 17.45 -22.76 22.33
C PRO A 220 15.98 -22.80 22.74
N ALA A 221 15.35 -23.98 22.66
CA ALA A 221 13.91 -24.15 22.90
C ALA A 221 13.43 -23.63 24.27
N HIS A 222 14.28 -23.64 25.30
CA HIS A 222 13.95 -23.12 26.63
C HIS A 222 13.89 -21.58 26.70
N HIS A 223 14.32 -20.88 25.65
CA HIS A 223 14.15 -19.44 25.48
C HIS A 223 12.93 -19.07 24.61
N LEU A 224 12.19 -20.06 24.11
CA LEU A 224 11.02 -19.84 23.26
C LEU A 224 9.74 -20.22 24.00
N GLU A 225 8.85 -19.25 24.17
CA GLU A 225 7.45 -19.52 24.49
C GLU A 225 6.66 -19.69 23.19
N SER A 226 6.62 -20.92 22.65
CA SER A 226 6.01 -21.16 21.35
C SER A 226 4.49 -21.29 21.44
N THR A 227 3.75 -20.42 20.74
CA THR A 227 2.30 -20.56 20.52
C THR A 227 1.94 -21.48 19.36
N ALA A 228 2.94 -21.96 18.60
CA ALA A 228 2.78 -22.85 17.45
C ALA A 228 3.73 -24.07 17.57
N ALA A 229 3.32 -25.23 17.07
CA ALA A 229 4.19 -26.40 17.06
C ALA A 229 5.30 -26.22 15.99
N LEU A 230 6.50 -25.82 16.42
CA LEU A 230 7.71 -25.85 15.60
C LEU A 230 8.16 -27.32 15.47
N SER A 231 7.48 -28.15 14.69
CA SER A 231 7.85 -29.57 14.54
C SER A 231 7.86 -30.02 13.08
N ARG A 232 9.03 -30.51 12.63
CA ARG A 232 9.32 -31.07 11.29
C ARG A 232 8.98 -32.56 11.15
N ASN A 233 8.04 -33.09 11.94
CA ASN A 233 7.73 -34.52 11.93
C ASN A 233 6.39 -34.81 11.22
N PRO A 234 6.38 -35.19 9.92
CA PRO A 234 5.15 -35.43 9.15
C PRO A 234 4.31 -36.60 9.70
N ALA A 235 4.90 -37.47 10.52
CA ALA A 235 4.21 -38.61 11.13
C ALA A 235 3.29 -38.24 12.32
N ARG A 236 3.26 -36.97 12.76
CA ARG A 236 2.42 -36.51 13.89
C ARG A 236 1.35 -35.49 13.50
N GLU A 237 1.21 -35.16 12.22
CA GLU A 237 0.19 -34.21 11.73
C GLU A 237 -1.25 -34.76 11.81
N SER A 238 -1.45 -36.05 12.06
CA SER A 238 -2.78 -36.67 12.06
C SER A 238 -3.60 -36.46 13.35
N ALA A 239 -3.11 -35.72 14.35
CA ALA A 239 -3.81 -35.54 15.63
C ALA A 239 -3.85 -34.11 16.18
N ALA A 240 -3.33 -33.11 15.46
CA ALA A 240 -3.48 -31.71 15.85
C ALA A 240 -4.75 -31.14 15.20
N SER A 241 -5.78 -30.92 16.02
CA SER A 241 -7.01 -30.23 15.61
C SER A 241 -6.67 -28.93 14.88
N TYR A 242 -7.21 -28.77 13.65
CA TYR A 242 -7.29 -27.50 12.92
C TYR A 242 -8.29 -26.54 13.61
N GLY A 243 -8.04 -26.23 14.88
CA GLY A 243 -8.62 -25.09 15.56
C GLY A 243 -7.53 -24.02 15.67
N PRO A 244 -7.84 -22.72 15.47
CA PRO A 244 -6.84 -21.69 15.64
C PRO A 244 -6.33 -21.74 17.08
N PRO A 245 -5.01 -21.88 17.32
CA PRO A 245 -4.46 -21.65 18.65
C PRO A 245 -4.71 -20.18 18.95
N ALA A 246 -5.74 -19.89 19.74
CA ALA A 246 -5.96 -18.57 20.27
C ALA A 246 -4.80 -18.27 21.22
N ALA A 247 -3.76 -17.63 20.71
CA ALA A 247 -2.75 -16.98 21.53
C ALA A 247 -3.50 -16.02 22.46
N LYS A 248 -3.70 -16.43 23.72
CA LYS A 248 -4.17 -15.52 24.76
C LYS A 248 -3.00 -14.61 25.06
N VAL A 249 -3.00 -13.44 24.44
CA VAL A 249 -2.15 -12.33 24.83
C VAL A 249 -2.43 -12.05 26.31
N SER A 250 -1.51 -12.45 27.19
CA SER A 250 -1.58 -12.28 28.64
C SER A 250 -1.25 -10.85 29.08
N GLY A 251 -1.66 -9.86 28.28
CA GLY A 251 -1.55 -8.45 28.60
C GLY A 251 -2.92 -7.87 28.95
N ASN A 252 -2.96 -6.95 29.91
CA ASN A 252 -4.11 -6.10 30.23
C ASN A 252 -4.39 -5.10 29.07
N PHE A 253 -4.55 -5.60 27.84
CA PHE A 253 -5.05 -4.81 26.72
C PHE A 253 -6.54 -4.61 26.95
N ARG A 254 -6.86 -3.51 27.62
CA ARG A 254 -8.21 -2.97 27.68
C ARG A 254 -8.63 -2.74 26.23
N ARG A 255 -9.40 -3.67 25.65
CA ARG A 255 -10.00 -3.47 24.31
C ARG A 255 -10.77 -2.16 24.40
N THR A 256 -10.21 -1.10 23.84
CA THR A 256 -10.97 0.10 23.50
C THR A 256 -11.92 -0.36 22.40
N ARG A 257 -13.10 -0.84 22.80
CA ARG A 257 -14.24 -0.90 21.89
C ARG A 257 -14.43 0.54 21.43
N SER A 258 -13.94 0.85 20.24
CA SER A 258 -14.39 2.01 19.49
C SER A 258 -15.90 1.84 19.35
N THR A 259 -16.65 2.56 20.18
CA THR A 259 -18.11 2.68 20.11
C THR A 259 -18.55 3.63 18.99
N ALA A 260 -17.66 3.98 18.05
CA ALA A 260 -18.06 4.69 16.85
C ALA A 260 -18.93 3.73 16.03
N ALA A 261 -20.25 3.89 16.17
CA ALA A 261 -21.25 3.26 15.33
C ALA A 261 -20.90 3.62 13.89
N GLN A 262 -20.52 2.63 13.08
CA GLN A 262 -20.47 2.90 11.65
C GLN A 262 -21.89 3.26 11.20
N PRO A 263 -22.08 4.40 10.51
CA PRO A 263 -23.38 4.76 10.00
C PRO A 263 -23.82 3.66 9.03
N VAL A 264 -24.84 2.90 9.41
CA VAL A 264 -25.47 1.89 8.54
C VAL A 264 -26.32 2.66 7.53
N ILE A 265 -25.69 3.10 6.44
CA ILE A 265 -26.39 3.62 5.27
C ILE A 265 -26.79 2.41 4.43
N ASP A 266 -28.08 2.23 4.16
CA ASP A 266 -28.53 1.24 3.19
C ASP A 266 -28.14 1.72 1.77
N PRO A 267 -27.31 0.98 1.02
CA PRO A 267 -26.87 1.37 -0.32
C PRO A 267 -28.02 1.65 -1.29
N LYS A 268 -29.22 1.09 -1.05
CA LYS A 268 -30.40 1.28 -1.91
C LYS A 268 -30.97 2.70 -1.89
N ASP A 269 -30.79 3.41 -0.78
CA ASP A 269 -31.28 4.78 -0.61
C ASP A 269 -30.29 5.82 -1.14
N PHE A 270 -29.08 5.38 -1.53
CA PHE A 270 -28.01 6.24 -1.97
C PHE A 270 -28.16 6.61 -3.46
N LYS A 271 -28.33 7.90 -3.75
CA LYS A 271 -28.43 8.44 -5.12
C LYS A 271 -27.32 9.45 -5.38
N PRO A 272 -26.25 9.07 -6.08
CA PRO A 272 -25.13 9.98 -6.32
C PRO A 272 -25.54 11.16 -7.19
N ASP A 273 -25.19 12.36 -6.76
CA ASP A 273 -25.34 13.60 -7.50
C ASP A 273 -24.11 13.88 -8.38
N SER A 274 -24.30 14.73 -9.39
CA SER A 274 -23.19 15.23 -10.20
C SER A 274 -22.24 16.06 -9.35
N SER A 275 -20.94 15.75 -9.46
CA SER A 275 -19.85 16.42 -8.76
C SER A 275 -19.79 17.93 -9.01
N ASP A 276 -20.23 18.40 -10.19
CA ASP A 276 -20.27 19.81 -10.55
C ASP A 276 -21.28 20.62 -9.73
N LYS A 277 -22.25 19.96 -9.08
CA LYS A 277 -23.26 20.60 -8.24
C LYS A 277 -22.79 20.82 -6.80
N ILE A 278 -21.70 20.18 -6.39
CA ILE A 278 -21.22 20.20 -5.00
C ILE A 278 -20.51 21.53 -4.75
N LYS A 279 -20.96 22.26 -3.72
CA LYS A 279 -20.43 23.56 -3.31
C LYS A 279 -20.03 23.55 -1.84
N THR A 280 -19.13 24.46 -1.49
CA THR A 280 -18.79 24.75 -0.11
C THR A 280 -20.04 25.10 0.69
N GLY A 281 -20.15 24.54 1.90
CA GLY A 281 -21.29 24.72 2.80
C GLY A 281 -22.37 23.64 2.69
N MET A 282 -22.42 22.87 1.59
CA MET A 282 -23.41 21.81 1.39
C MET A 282 -23.19 20.62 2.33
N THR A 283 -24.29 19.94 2.64
CA THR A 283 -24.28 18.66 3.35
C THR A 283 -24.36 17.54 2.32
N VAL A 284 -23.39 16.62 2.36
CA VAL A 284 -23.30 15.47 1.47
C VAL A 284 -23.31 14.16 2.26
N LEU A 285 -23.82 13.10 1.65
CA LEU A 285 -23.79 11.74 2.16
C LEU A 285 -22.70 10.95 1.43
N HIS A 286 -21.85 10.24 2.18
CA HIS A 286 -20.83 9.33 1.68
C HIS A 286 -21.05 7.94 2.29
N LEU A 287 -21.10 6.89 1.46
CA LEU A 287 -21.42 5.51 1.87
C LEU A 287 -20.55 5.00 3.04
N LYS A 288 -19.25 5.34 3.06
CA LYS A 288 -18.32 4.92 4.11
C LYS A 288 -18.31 5.81 5.36
N PHE A 289 -18.63 7.09 5.22
CA PHE A 289 -18.33 8.10 6.25
C PHE A 289 -19.57 8.78 6.82
N GLY A 290 -20.77 8.50 6.29
CA GLY A 290 -21.99 9.12 6.78
C GLY A 290 -22.26 10.48 6.15
N LYS A 291 -23.01 11.30 6.89
CA LYS A 291 -23.31 12.69 6.51
C LYS A 291 -22.12 13.58 6.87
N GLY A 292 -21.68 14.41 5.93
CA GLY A 292 -20.59 15.35 6.12
C GLY A 292 -20.88 16.71 5.49
N LYS A 293 -20.25 17.76 6.00
CA LYS A 293 -20.38 19.13 5.49
C LYS A 293 -19.14 19.52 4.71
N VAL A 294 -19.32 20.04 3.49
CA VAL A 294 -18.21 20.54 2.66
C VAL A 294 -17.67 21.85 3.26
N ILE A 295 -16.47 21.83 3.81
CA ILE A 295 -15.80 23.00 4.40
C ILE A 295 -15.09 23.84 3.33
N ALA A 296 -14.42 23.19 2.38
CA ALA A 296 -13.64 23.86 1.35
C ALA A 296 -13.58 23.04 0.06
N LEU A 297 -13.29 23.72 -1.05
CA LEU A 297 -13.08 23.13 -2.37
C LEU A 297 -11.79 23.67 -2.94
N ASP A 298 -10.87 22.77 -3.30
CA ASP A 298 -9.59 23.12 -3.93
C ASP A 298 -9.38 22.23 -5.16
N ASN A 299 -9.35 22.82 -6.36
CA ASN A 299 -9.02 22.13 -7.61
C ASN A 299 -9.73 20.77 -7.83
N GLY A 300 -11.03 20.70 -7.51
CA GLY A 300 -11.83 19.47 -7.64
C GLY A 300 -11.71 18.49 -6.46
N ILE A 301 -11.03 18.88 -5.39
CA ILE A 301 -10.95 18.16 -4.11
C ILE A 301 -11.84 18.88 -3.08
N ALA A 302 -12.79 18.16 -2.50
CA ALA A 302 -13.65 18.63 -1.43
C ALA A 302 -13.09 18.25 -0.06
N HIS A 303 -12.96 19.24 0.82
CA HIS A 303 -12.64 19.05 2.23
C HIS A 303 -13.97 18.90 2.97
N ILE A 304 -14.29 17.72 3.49
CA ILE A 304 -15.58 17.37 4.07
C ILE A 304 -15.41 16.97 5.53
N HIS A 305 -16.25 17.52 6.41
CA HIS A 305 -16.29 17.21 7.83
C HIS A 305 -17.47 16.31 8.17
N PHE A 306 -17.18 15.08 8.61
CA PHE A 306 -18.13 14.04 9.01
C PHE A 306 -18.24 13.99 10.54
N LYS A 307 -19.46 14.06 11.08
CA LYS A 307 -19.67 14.20 12.54
C LYS A 307 -19.40 12.91 13.33
N ASP A 308 -19.66 11.76 12.73
CA ASP A 308 -19.76 10.48 13.45
C ASP A 308 -18.63 9.49 13.10
N VAL A 309 -17.43 9.99 12.79
CA VAL A 309 -16.26 9.18 12.47
C VAL A 309 -15.07 9.55 13.34
N PRO A 310 -14.17 8.59 13.68
CA PRO A 310 -13.01 8.85 14.54
C PRO A 310 -12.10 9.98 14.05
N GLN A 311 -12.11 10.26 12.74
CA GLN A 311 -11.41 11.38 12.14
C GLN A 311 -12.36 12.14 11.21
N PRO A 312 -12.89 13.30 11.65
CA PRO A 312 -14.03 13.95 11.01
C PRO A 312 -13.67 14.61 9.68
N ASP A 313 -12.45 15.13 9.52
CA ASP A 313 -12.05 15.82 8.29
C ASP A 313 -11.45 14.87 7.25
N LYS A 314 -12.02 14.87 6.04
CA LYS A 314 -11.54 14.08 4.89
C LYS A 314 -11.41 14.95 3.65
N LYS A 315 -10.39 14.69 2.82
CA LYS A 315 -10.31 15.25 1.46
C LYS A 315 -10.78 14.21 0.46
N ILE A 316 -11.69 14.59 -0.42
CA ILE A 316 -12.35 13.70 -1.36
C ILE A 316 -12.31 14.32 -2.76
N MET A 317 -11.73 13.61 -3.73
CA MET A 317 -11.67 14.08 -5.12
C MET A 317 -13.05 13.91 -5.79
N LEU A 318 -13.72 15.03 -6.05
CA LEU A 318 -15.12 15.07 -6.49
C LEU A 318 -15.35 14.33 -7.82
N LYS A 319 -14.36 14.34 -8.72
CA LYS A 319 -14.48 13.70 -10.04
C LYS A 319 -14.71 12.19 -9.97
N PHE A 320 -14.31 11.55 -8.87
CA PHE A 320 -14.34 10.10 -8.71
C PHE A 320 -15.17 9.64 -7.50
N ALA A 321 -15.59 10.58 -6.66
CA ALA A 321 -16.41 10.28 -5.50
C ALA A 321 -17.90 10.24 -5.85
N LYS A 322 -18.54 9.13 -5.48
CA LYS A 322 -20.00 9.06 -5.41
C LYS A 322 -20.44 9.76 -4.12
N LEU A 323 -21.04 10.95 -4.25
CA LEU A 323 -21.60 11.74 -3.14
C LEU A 323 -23.05 12.08 -3.46
N GLN A 324 -23.94 11.98 -2.47
CA GLN A 324 -25.32 12.44 -2.59
C GLN A 324 -25.48 13.77 -1.85
N ILE A 325 -26.06 14.78 -2.49
CA ILE A 325 -26.34 16.08 -1.87
C ILE A 325 -27.62 15.95 -1.05
N LEU A 326 -27.57 16.38 0.20
CA LEU A 326 -28.72 16.38 1.11
C LEU A 326 -29.31 17.77 1.27
N GLU A 327 -28.46 18.78 1.47
CA GLU A 327 -28.83 20.18 1.72
C GLU A 327 -27.79 21.17 1.17
#